data_AF-A0AAW2BDG2-F1
#
_entry.id   AF-A0AAW2BDG2-F1
#
_cell.length_a   1.000
_cell.length_b   1.000
_cell.length_c   1.000
_cell.angle_alpha   90.00
_cell.angle_beta   90.00
_cell.angle_gamma   90.00
#
_symmetry.space_group_name_H-M   'P 1'
#
loop_
_entity.id
_entity.type
_entity.pdbx_description
1 polymer ?
#
loop_
_entity_poly.entity_id
_entity_poly.type
_entity_poly.pdbx_seq_one_letter_code
_entity_poly.pdbx_strand_id
1 'polypeptide(L)'
;MAIRLSEADSDYPPRERSQLGSVMTNGAPIVGLIGGAMCLISGLWALFGRMDGNFGSIRGRWNFLISYLGSERLAYAFIWDICFYIIFQPWLIGDNLQNVQKSKADIVNYLRFVPVVGLIAYLLCLNVDDEL
;
A
#
# COMPACT_ATOMS: atom_id res chain seq x y z
N MET A 1 -6.77 -35.36 -14.78
CA MET A 1 -5.66 -34.93 -15.66
C MET A 1 -4.74 -34.07 -14.80
N ALA A 2 -3.58 -34.58 -14.40
CA ALA A 2 -2.67 -33.87 -13.50
C ALA A 2 -1.67 -33.06 -14.35
N ILE A 3 -1.68 -31.73 -14.19
CA ILE A 3 -0.60 -30.88 -14.69
C ILE A 3 0.62 -31.18 -13.82
N ARG A 4 1.66 -31.80 -14.42
CA ARG A 4 2.97 -31.91 -13.76
C ARG A 4 3.64 -30.55 -13.89
N LEU A 5 3.78 -29.83 -12.78
CA LEU A 5 4.72 -28.72 -12.67
C LEU A 5 6.13 -29.34 -12.69
N SER A 6 6.73 -29.44 -13.89
CA SER A 6 8.17 -29.57 -13.98
C SER A 6 8.80 -28.33 -13.34
N GLU A 7 9.88 -28.54 -12.59
CA GLU A 7 10.70 -27.45 -12.05
C GLU A 7 10.94 -26.40 -13.14
N ALA A 8 10.74 -25.14 -12.76
CA ALA A 8 10.92 -24.02 -13.66
C ALA A 8 12.36 -24.05 -14.18
N ASP A 9 12.47 -24.43 -15.44
CA ASP A 9 13.73 -24.48 -16.18
C ASP A 9 14.39 -23.10 -16.07
N SER A 10 15.55 -23.04 -15.43
CA SER A 10 16.29 -21.80 -15.14
C SER A 10 16.95 -21.18 -16.38
N ASP A 11 16.77 -21.80 -17.55
CA ASP A 11 17.37 -21.42 -18.83
C ASP A 11 16.47 -20.57 -19.74
N TYR A 12 15.29 -20.14 -19.29
CA TYR A 12 14.51 -19.16 -20.04
C TYR A 12 15.07 -17.75 -19.83
N PRO A 13 15.44 -17.00 -20.90
CA PRO A 13 15.78 -15.59 -20.77
C PRO A 13 14.58 -14.82 -20.18
N PRO A 14 14.82 -13.75 -19.42
CA PRO A 14 13.75 -13.00 -18.74
C PRO A 14 12.69 -12.62 -19.77
N ARG A 15 11.46 -13.09 -19.51
CA ARG A 15 10.32 -12.84 -20.38
C ARG A 15 10.10 -11.32 -20.45
N GLU A 16 10.32 -10.72 -21.62
CA GLU A 16 10.10 -9.30 -21.86
C GLU A 16 8.77 -8.86 -21.24
N ARG A 17 8.83 -7.92 -20.31
CA ARG A 17 7.62 -7.37 -19.68
C ARG A 17 6.80 -6.71 -20.78
N SER A 18 5.51 -7.03 -20.84
CA SER A 18 4.56 -6.29 -21.69
C SER A 18 4.72 -4.78 -21.44
N GLN A 19 4.65 -3.97 -22.49
CA GLN A 19 4.82 -2.51 -22.41
C GLN A 19 3.94 -1.87 -21.31
N LEU A 20 2.77 -2.44 -21.03
CA LEU A 20 1.90 -2.03 -19.91
C LEU A 20 2.54 -2.26 -18.53
N GLY A 21 3.21 -3.39 -18.34
CA GLY A 21 3.94 -3.71 -17.11
C GLY A 21 5.15 -2.80 -16.89
N SER A 22 5.83 -2.40 -17.96
CA SER A 22 6.94 -1.43 -17.89
C SER A 22 6.44 -0.04 -17.47
N VAL A 23 5.33 0.45 -18.04
CA VAL A 23 4.76 1.75 -17.64
C VAL A 23 4.25 1.72 -16.19
N MET A 24 3.63 0.63 -15.76
CA MET A 24 3.15 0.47 -14.38
C MET A 24 4.28 0.40 -13.34
N THR A 25 5.40 -0.23 -13.68
CA THR A 25 6.54 -0.38 -12.75
C THR A 25 7.42 0.87 -12.69
N ASN A 26 7.59 1.59 -13.80
CA ASN A 26 8.32 2.87 -13.83
C ASN A 26 7.60 4.00 -13.08
N GLY A 27 6.26 3.98 -13.06
CA GLY A 27 5.45 4.98 -12.33
C GLY A 27 5.25 4.67 -10.84
N ALA A 28 5.55 3.44 -10.40
CA ALA A 28 5.33 2.97 -9.04
C ALA A 28 5.89 3.90 -7.94
N PRO A 29 7.16 4.35 -7.97
CA PRO A 29 7.70 5.19 -6.90
C PRO A 29 7.04 6.58 -6.85
N ILE A 30 6.63 7.14 -7.99
CA ILE A 30 5.94 8.43 -8.07
C ILE A 30 4.55 8.32 -7.44
N VAL A 31 3.82 7.24 -7.74
CA VAL A 31 2.50 6.97 -7.15
C VAL A 31 2.62 6.75 -5.64
N GLY A 32 3.64 6.03 -5.18
CA GLY A 32 3.94 5.85 -3.75
C GLY A 32 4.20 7.17 -3.04
N LEU A 33 5.01 8.06 -3.63
CA LEU A 33 5.34 9.36 -3.08
C LEU A 33 4.11 10.28 -2.99
N ILE A 34 3.34 10.41 -4.08
CA ILE A 34 2.14 11.26 -4.13
C ILE A 34 1.07 10.73 -3.18
N GLY A 35 0.84 9.41 -3.19
CA GLY A 35 -0.12 8.77 -2.29
C GLY A 35 0.25 8.95 -0.82
N GLY A 36 1.54 8.80 -0.48
CA GLY A 36 2.05 9.06 0.86
C GLY A 36 1.89 10.52 1.28
N ALA A 37 2.25 11.47 0.42
CA ALA A 37 2.10 12.90 0.69
C ALA A 37 0.64 13.29 0.91
N MET A 38 -0.28 12.82 0.07
CA MET A 38 -1.72 13.07 0.22
C MET A 38 -2.28 12.47 1.51
N CYS A 39 -1.84 11.26 1.89
CA CYS A 39 -2.23 10.65 3.16
C CYS A 39 -1.78 11.50 4.36
N LEU A 40 -0.53 11.98 4.36
CA LEU A 40 0.00 12.85 5.41
C LEU A 40 -0.74 14.18 5.48
N ILE A 41 -1.00 14.83 4.34
CA ILE A 41 -1.75 16.10 4.26
C ILE A 41 -3.18 15.90 4.78
N SER A 42 -3.84 14.80 4.41
CA SER A 42 -5.19 14.48 4.88
C SER A 42 -5.22 14.25 6.40
N GLY A 43 -4.25 13.52 6.95
CA GLY A 43 -4.11 13.33 8.39
C GLY A 43 -3.85 14.63 9.16
N LEU A 44 -2.93 15.45 8.67
CA LEU A 44 -2.64 16.77 9.23
C LEU A 44 -3.86 17.68 9.17
N TRP A 45 -4.59 17.69 8.06
CA TRP A 45 -5.81 18.47 7.91
C TRP A 45 -6.93 17.98 8.83
N ALA A 46 -7.08 16.66 8.99
CA ALA A 46 -8.03 16.06 9.93
C ALA A 46 -7.75 16.50 11.37
N LEU A 47 -6.49 16.65 11.78
CA LEU A 47 -6.12 17.09 13.12
C LEU A 47 -6.17 18.63 13.29
N PHE A 48 -5.58 19.38 12.36
CA PHE A 48 -5.28 20.81 12.51
C PHE A 48 -6.06 21.74 11.59
N GLY A 49 -6.62 21.24 10.48
CA GLY A 49 -7.18 22.06 9.39
C GLY A 49 -8.39 22.92 9.77
N ARG A 50 -8.94 22.79 10.99
CA ARG A 50 -10.11 23.53 11.46
C ARG A 50 -10.15 23.75 12.97
N MET A 51 -9.01 23.99 13.62
CA MET A 51 -8.97 24.24 15.07
C MET A 51 -9.69 25.52 15.52
N ASP A 52 -9.74 26.56 14.67
CA ASP A 52 -10.38 27.86 14.99
C ASP A 52 -11.87 27.96 14.61
N GLY A 53 -12.39 27.00 13.84
CA GLY A 53 -13.81 26.94 13.53
C GLY A 53 -14.50 26.12 14.62
N ASN A 54 -15.52 26.67 15.27
CA ASN A 54 -16.35 26.17 16.39
C ASN A 54 -16.93 24.72 16.28
N PHE A 55 -16.17 23.76 15.77
CA PHE A 55 -16.52 22.39 15.37
C PHE A 55 -16.24 21.35 16.47
N GLY A 56 -16.13 21.80 17.72
CA GLY A 56 -15.97 20.95 18.89
C GLY A 56 -14.54 20.46 19.14
N SER A 57 -14.29 19.99 20.35
CA SER A 57 -13.01 19.43 20.77
C SER A 57 -12.66 18.14 20.01
N ILE A 58 -11.39 17.72 20.05
CA ILE A 58 -10.91 16.47 19.42
C ILE A 58 -11.78 15.26 19.81
N ARG A 59 -12.32 15.28 21.04
CA ARG A 59 -13.22 14.25 21.58
C ARG A 59 -14.58 14.23 20.88
N GLY A 60 -15.13 15.39 20.54
CA GLY A 60 -16.37 15.50 19.76
C GLY A 60 -16.20 14.95 18.35
N ARG A 61 -15.05 15.23 17.72
CA ARG A 61 -14.71 14.73 16.38
C ARG A 61 -14.54 13.20 16.38
N TRP A 62 -13.91 12.65 17.41
CA TRP A 62 -13.77 11.21 17.59
C TRP A 62 -15.12 10.51 17.77
N ASN A 63 -15.99 11.05 18.62
CA ASN A 63 -17.34 10.50 18.81
C ASN A 63 -18.18 10.56 17.52
N PHE A 64 -18.12 11.68 16.78
CA PHE A 64 -18.78 11.80 15.49
C PHE A 64 -18.28 10.75 14.49
N LEU A 65 -16.97 10.52 14.43
CA LEU A 65 -16.37 9.51 13.56
C LEU A 65 -16.90 8.11 13.88
N ILE A 66 -16.93 7.71 15.16
CA ILE A 66 -17.49 6.41 15.58
C ILE A 66 -18.96 6.30 15.21
N SER A 67 -19.77 7.33 15.47
CA SER A 67 -21.18 7.34 15.08
C SER A 67 -21.35 7.22 13.57
N TYR A 68 -20.55 7.95 12.79
CA TYR A 68 -20.56 7.91 11.33
C TYR A 68 -20.20 6.53 10.78
N LEU A 69 -19.16 5.89 11.33
CA LEU A 69 -18.73 4.53 10.97
C LEU A 69 -19.81 3.47 11.20
N GLY A 70 -20.65 3.64 12.22
CA GLY A 70 -21.75 2.71 12.52
C GLY A 70 -23.06 3.02 11.78
N SER A 71 -23.32 4.28 11.43
CA SER A 71 -24.56 4.69 10.77
C SER A 71 -24.51 4.57 9.25
N GLU A 72 -23.35 4.85 8.64
CA GLU A 72 -23.21 4.88 7.18
C GLU A 72 -22.61 3.59 6.63
N ARG A 73 -23.32 2.98 5.68
CA ARG A 73 -22.88 1.73 5.02
C ARG A 73 -21.57 1.91 4.27
N LEU A 74 -21.34 3.10 3.69
CA LEU A 74 -20.10 3.44 2.99
C LEU A 74 -18.89 3.41 3.93
N ALA A 75 -19.03 4.04 5.10
CA ALA A 75 -17.97 4.09 6.10
C ALA A 75 -17.66 2.70 6.65
N TYR A 76 -18.71 1.91 6.91
CA TYR A 76 -18.56 0.51 7.33
C TYR A 76 -17.83 -0.35 6.28
N ALA A 77 -18.19 -0.23 5.00
CA ALA A 77 -17.52 -0.94 3.92
C ALA A 77 -16.03 -0.58 3.83
N PHE A 78 -15.70 0.70 4.07
CA PHE A 78 -14.32 1.18 4.09
C PHE A 78 -13.50 0.56 5.24
N ILE A 79 -14.10 0.31 6.43
CA ILE A 79 -13.41 -0.42 7.51
C ILE A 79 -13.05 -1.83 7.05
N TRP A 80 -14.00 -2.52 6.42
CA TRP A 80 -13.77 -3.87 5.93
C TRP A 80 -12.68 -3.91 4.87
N ASP A 81 -12.65 -2.93 3.99
CA ASP A 81 -11.57 -2.76 3.01
C ASP A 81 -10.21 -2.63 3.69
N ILE A 82 -10.09 -1.78 4.72
CA ILE A 82 -8.87 -1.68 5.54
C ILE A 82 -8.50 -3.02 6.19
N CYS A 83 -9.47 -3.72 6.79
CA CYS A 83 -9.24 -5.04 7.41
C CYS A 83 -8.71 -6.05 6.40
N PHE A 84 -9.28 -6.08 5.20
CA PHE A 84 -8.81 -6.94 4.12
C PHE A 84 -7.40 -6.56 3.68
N TYR A 85 -7.10 -5.27 3.54
CA TYR A 85 -5.74 -4.84 3.24
C TYR A 85 -4.73 -5.21 4.33
N ILE A 86 -5.10 -5.16 5.62
CA ILE A 86 -4.20 -5.59 6.71
C ILE A 86 -3.80 -7.06 6.56
N ILE A 87 -4.70 -7.92 6.07
CA ILE A 87 -4.45 -9.37 5.94
C ILE A 87 -3.76 -9.69 4.62
N PHE A 88 -4.30 -9.18 3.51
CA PHE A 88 -3.85 -9.56 2.18
C PHE A 88 -2.61 -8.82 1.71
N GLN A 89 -2.40 -7.58 2.14
CA GLN A 89 -1.27 -6.80 1.69
C GLN A 89 0.09 -7.32 2.19
N PRO A 90 0.25 -7.77 3.46
CA PRO A 90 1.46 -8.45 3.89
C PRO A 90 1.78 -9.71 3.10
N TRP A 91 0.73 -10.47 2.76
CA TRP A 91 0.87 -11.71 2.01
C TRP A 91 1.32 -11.43 0.58
N LEU A 92 0.70 -10.45 -0.09
CA LEU A 92 1.02 -10.05 -1.46
C LEU A 92 2.40 -9.38 -1.59
N ILE A 93 2.74 -8.48 -0.67
CA ILE A 93 4.09 -7.86 -0.61
C ILE A 93 5.13 -8.91 -0.22
N GLY A 94 4.78 -9.85 0.66
CA GLY A 94 5.65 -10.94 1.09
C GLY A 94 6.10 -11.85 -0.05
N ASP A 95 5.17 -12.21 -0.94
CA ASP A 95 5.46 -13.01 -2.12
C ASP A 95 6.32 -12.25 -3.15
N ASN A 96 6.15 -10.92 -3.19
CA ASN A 96 6.84 -10.02 -4.13
C ASN A 96 8.12 -9.36 -3.58
N LEU A 97 8.60 -9.80 -2.40
CA LEU A 97 9.81 -9.25 -1.76
C LEU A 97 11.08 -9.43 -2.58
N GLN A 98 11.09 -10.39 -3.53
CA GLN A 98 12.22 -10.62 -4.43
C GLN A 98 12.45 -9.46 -5.42
N ASN A 99 11.41 -8.67 -5.72
CA ASN A 99 11.50 -7.49 -6.61
C ASN A 99 11.85 -6.19 -5.87
N VAL A 100 12.12 -6.28 -4.56
CA VAL A 100 12.50 -5.14 -3.71
C VAL A 100 14.02 -5.15 -3.52
N GLN A 101 14.63 -3.97 -3.43
CA GLN A 101 16.07 -3.86 -3.18
C GLN A 101 16.50 -4.67 -1.96
N LYS A 102 17.49 -5.57 -2.14
CA LYS A 102 17.99 -6.48 -1.08
C LYS A 102 18.41 -5.74 0.21
N SER A 103 18.85 -4.48 0.11
CA SER A 103 19.23 -3.67 1.28
C SER A 103 18.05 -3.09 2.07
N LYS A 104 16.84 -3.06 1.48
CA LYS A 104 15.61 -2.49 2.07
C LYS A 104 14.50 -3.53 2.29
N ALA A 105 14.73 -4.77 1.84
CA ALA A 105 13.79 -5.88 1.96
C ALA A 105 13.32 -6.11 3.40
N ASP A 106 14.21 -6.06 4.39
CA ASP A 106 13.85 -6.23 5.81
C ASP A 106 12.93 -5.12 6.34
N ILE A 107 13.15 -3.88 5.90
CA ILE A 107 12.32 -2.72 6.28
C ILE A 107 10.92 -2.88 5.68
N VAL A 108 10.83 -3.24 4.41
CA VAL A 108 9.54 -3.48 3.73
C VAL A 108 8.82 -4.68 4.35
N ASN A 109 9.53 -5.71 4.75
CA ASN A 109 8.97 -6.88 5.43
C ASN A 109 8.37 -6.55 6.81
N TYR A 110 8.92 -5.56 7.52
CA TYR A 110 8.32 -5.07 8.76
C TYR A 110 7.15 -4.11 8.49
N LEU A 111 7.28 -3.22 7.51
CA LEU A 111 6.26 -2.21 7.21
C LEU A 111 5.02 -2.78 6.50
N ARG A 112 5.11 -3.97 5.86
CA ARG A 112 3.99 -4.59 5.11
C ARG A 112 2.72 -4.82 5.93
N PHE A 113 2.84 -4.94 7.26
CA PHE A 113 1.72 -5.18 8.19
C PHE A 113 0.82 -3.97 8.42
N VAL A 114 1.27 -2.78 8.01
CA VAL A 114 0.47 -1.56 8.06
C VAL A 114 0.09 -1.22 6.63
N PRO A 115 -1.19 -1.26 6.22
CA PRO A 115 -1.58 -1.18 4.81
C PRO A 115 -0.97 0.02 4.07
N VAL A 116 -1.28 1.23 4.53
CA VAL A 116 -0.85 2.44 3.84
C VAL A 116 0.68 2.59 3.87
N VAL A 117 1.29 2.33 5.02
CA VAL A 117 2.74 2.51 5.23
C VAL A 117 3.55 1.44 4.49
N GLY A 118 3.10 0.19 4.51
CA GLY A 118 3.70 -0.92 3.80
C GLY A 118 3.61 -0.78 2.29
N LEU A 119 2.52 -0.21 1.78
CA LEU A 119 2.35 0.04 0.34
C LEU A 119 3.30 1.15 -0.11
N ILE A 120 3.39 2.25 0.64
CA ILE A 120 4.32 3.35 0.36
C ILE A 120 5.77 2.84 0.40
N ALA A 121 6.14 2.08 1.43
CA ALA A 121 7.48 1.53 1.56
C ALA A 121 7.83 0.56 0.41
N TYR A 122 6.89 -0.30 0.02
CA TYR A 122 7.05 -1.21 -1.11
C TYR A 122 7.26 -0.46 -2.44
N LEU A 123 6.41 0.54 -2.73
CA LEU A 123 6.51 1.34 -3.96
C LEU A 123 7.80 2.16 -4.03
N LEU A 124 8.29 2.67 -2.90
CA LEU A 124 9.53 3.45 -2.83
C LEU A 124 10.80 2.58 -2.87
N CYS A 125 10.73 1.33 -2.40
CA CYS A 125 11.88 0.41 -2.37
C CYS A 125 11.87 -0.60 -3.52
N LEU A 126 10.92 -0.48 -4.45
CA LEU A 126 10.86 -1.31 -5.64
C LEU A 126 12.16 -1.13 -6.43
N ASN A 127 12.86 -2.23 -6.72
CA ASN A 127 14.10 -2.15 -7.48
C ASN A 127 13.74 -1.92 -8.96
N VAL A 128 13.76 -0.66 -9.40
CA VAL A 128 13.61 -0.32 -10.82
C VAL A 128 14.92 -0.58 -11.59
N ASP A 129 16.04 -0.73 -10.86
CA ASP A 129 17.40 -0.70 -11.40
C ASP A 129 18.00 -2.07 -11.81
N ASP A 130 17.23 -3.15 -11.87
CA ASP A 130 17.77 -4.47 -12.29
C ASP A 130 17.87 -4.68 -13.81
N GLU A 131 17.79 -3.63 -14.65
CA GLU A 131 18.05 -3.74 -16.11
C GLU A 131 18.73 -2.49 -16.70
N LEU A 132 19.93 -2.12 -16.22
CA LEU A 132 20.85 -1.26 -16.98
C LEU A 132 22.16 -2.01 -17.28
#